data_AF-A0A0A2DM75-F1
#
_entry.id   AF-A0A0A2DM75-F1
#
_cell.length_a   1.000
_cell.length_b   1.000
_cell.length_c   1.000
_cell.angle_alpha   90.00
_cell.angle_beta   90.00
_cell.angle_gamma   90.00
#
_symmetry.space_group_name_H-M   'P 1'
#
loop_
_entity.id
_entity.type
_entity.pdbx_description
1 polymer ?
#
loop_
_entity_poly.entity_id
_entity_poly.type
_entity_poly.pdbx_seq_one_letter_code
_entity_poly.pdbx_strand_id
1 'polypeptide(L)'
;MAAGIVVLPQGGGEPEGAPTDAIHVDAVIAPPGLQPGTVLEDLVNRGDVHMLPQGGPNIGRDGMAPGTHIAVIGRDVEPRVIGHDTLNRAMHKEIPTWAFTVFNRALDAQAETSNNGRHHD
;
A
#
# COMPACT_ATOMS: atom_id res chain seq x y z
N MET A 1 -4.20 20.70 19.33
CA MET A 1 -2.95 21.15 18.68
C MET A 1 -3.17 21.00 17.19
N ALA A 2 -3.10 22.08 16.41
CA ALA A 2 -3.26 22.03 14.96
C ALA A 2 -1.89 21.77 14.33
N ALA A 3 -1.78 20.77 13.45
CA ALA A 3 -0.60 20.56 12.63
C ALA A 3 -0.63 21.54 11.44
N GLY A 4 0.52 22.11 11.07
CA GLY A 4 0.66 23.02 9.93
C GLY A 4 1.89 22.65 9.11
N ILE A 5 1.82 22.86 7.79
CA ILE A 5 2.94 22.65 6.86
C ILE A 5 3.41 24.01 6.36
N VAL A 6 4.73 24.23 6.40
CA VAL A 6 5.38 25.37 5.76
C VAL A 6 5.92 24.91 4.42
N VAL A 7 5.44 25.48 3.33
CA VAL A 7 5.98 25.22 1.99
C VAL A 7 7.20 26.11 1.81
N LEU A 8 8.38 25.49 1.71
CA LEU A 8 9.65 26.19 1.53
C LEU A 8 9.95 26.36 0.02
N PRO A 9 10.50 27.50 -0.42
CA PRO A 9 11.00 27.63 -1.79
C PRO A 9 12.04 26.55 -2.10
N GLN A 10 12.12 26.16 -3.38
CA GLN A 10 12.81 24.95 -3.90
C GLN A 10 14.32 24.82 -3.56
N GLY A 11 14.92 25.76 -2.82
CA GLY A 11 16.32 25.71 -2.38
C GLY A 11 16.56 25.01 -1.04
N GLY A 12 15.51 24.75 -0.25
CA GLY A 12 15.63 24.17 1.11
C GLY A 12 16.22 25.14 2.14
N GLY A 13 15.77 25.02 3.40
CA GLY A 13 16.19 25.86 4.53
C GLY A 13 14.98 26.32 5.36
N GLU A 14 15.13 26.32 6.69
CA GLU A 14 14.10 26.86 7.60
C GLU A 14 13.99 28.38 7.37
N PRO A 15 12.78 28.93 7.18
CA PRO A 15 12.62 30.33 6.82
C PRO A 15 12.88 31.21 8.05
N GLU A 16 13.53 32.36 7.86
CA GLU A 16 13.79 33.34 8.94
C GLU A 16 12.50 33.88 9.60
N GLY A 17 11.33 33.68 8.96
CA GLY A 17 10.01 34.01 9.49
C GLY A 17 8.89 33.28 8.76
N ALA A 18 7.67 33.31 9.33
CA ALA A 18 6.52 32.68 8.71
C ALA A 18 6.21 33.32 7.34
N PRO A 19 6.11 32.53 6.24
CA PRO A 19 5.75 33.07 4.93
C PRO A 19 4.38 33.75 4.99
N THR A 20 4.28 34.96 4.42
CA THR A 20 3.04 35.74 4.40
C THR A 20 1.95 35.17 3.49
N ASP A 21 2.33 34.23 2.62
CA ASP A 21 1.50 33.49 1.67
C ASP A 21 1.30 32.01 2.07
N ALA A 22 1.66 31.64 3.31
CA ALA A 22 1.46 30.28 3.80
C ALA A 22 -0.04 29.93 3.86
N ILE A 23 -0.43 28.87 3.15
CA ILE A 23 -1.77 28.29 3.25
C ILE A 23 -1.72 27.18 4.31
N HIS A 24 -2.58 27.29 5.33
CA HIS A 24 -2.77 26.20 6.29
C HIS A 24 -3.56 25.08 5.60
N VAL A 25 -2.87 24.00 5.24
CA VAL A 25 -3.51 22.77 4.78
C VAL A 25 -3.61 21.82 5.98
N ASP A 26 -4.83 21.46 6.36
CA ASP A 26 -5.07 20.38 7.32
C ASP A 26 -4.86 19.04 6.62
N ALA A 27 -3.58 18.70 6.41
CA ALA A 27 -3.19 17.42 5.85
C ALA A 27 -3.30 16.35 6.94
N VAL A 28 -4.52 15.87 7.18
CA VAL A 28 -4.72 14.71 8.06
C VAL A 28 -4.19 13.49 7.34
N ILE A 29 -2.97 13.07 7.71
CA ILE A 29 -2.46 11.77 7.32
C ILE A 29 -3.40 10.71 7.91
N ALA A 30 -3.97 9.84 7.07
CA ALA A 30 -4.87 8.78 7.50
C ALA A 30 -4.27 7.99 8.68
N PRO A 31 -5.05 7.57 9.70
CA PRO A 31 -4.48 6.83 10.82
C PRO A 31 -3.85 5.52 10.35
N PRO A 32 -2.82 5.00 11.06
CA PRO A 32 -2.24 3.71 10.71
C PRO A 32 -3.24 2.57 10.96
N GLY A 33 -3.20 1.56 10.09
CA GLY A 33 -4.02 0.37 10.19
C GLY A 33 -5.37 0.49 9.49
N LEU A 34 -6.20 -0.53 9.70
CA LEU A 34 -7.53 -0.64 9.11
C LEU A 34 -8.44 0.52 9.56
N GLN A 35 -8.94 1.28 8.59
CA GLN A 35 -9.88 2.39 8.85
C GLN A 35 -11.31 2.01 8.45
N PRO A 36 -12.34 2.45 9.21
CA PRO A 36 -13.73 2.22 8.86
C PRO A 36 -14.13 2.86 7.53
N GLY A 37 -15.01 2.19 6.77
CA GLY A 37 -15.53 2.64 5.48
C GLY A 37 -14.52 2.59 4.34
N THR A 38 -13.38 1.90 4.52
CA THR A 38 -12.36 1.74 3.48
C THR A 38 -12.53 0.45 2.69
N VAL A 39 -11.94 0.40 1.49
CA VAL A 39 -11.88 -0.83 0.68
C VAL A 39 -11.21 -1.97 1.44
N LEU A 40 -10.21 -1.68 2.28
CA LEU A 40 -9.57 -2.71 3.09
C LEU A 40 -10.52 -3.30 4.14
N GLU A 41 -11.38 -2.48 4.75
CA GLU A 41 -12.40 -2.98 5.69
C GLU A 41 -13.36 -3.93 4.98
N ASP A 42 -13.79 -3.56 3.78
CA ASP A 42 -14.63 -4.41 2.94
C ASP A 42 -13.97 -5.76 2.61
N LEU A 43 -12.68 -5.76 2.26
CA LEU A 43 -11.93 -6.98 1.97
C LEU A 43 -11.75 -7.85 3.20
N VAL A 44 -11.56 -7.24 4.38
CA VAL A 44 -11.51 -7.96 5.66
C VAL A 44 -12.86 -8.58 5.99
N ASN A 45 -13.95 -7.83 5.81
CA ASN A 45 -15.31 -8.30 6.07
C ASN A 45 -15.74 -9.44 5.14
N ARG A 46 -15.24 -9.46 3.89
CA ARG A 46 -15.47 -10.55 2.92
C ARG A 46 -14.60 -11.79 3.19
N GLY A 47 -13.55 -11.64 4.01
CA GLY A 47 -12.59 -12.70 4.29
C GLY A 47 -11.46 -12.82 3.26
N ASP A 48 -11.33 -11.87 2.34
CA ASP A 48 -10.26 -11.83 1.34
C ASP A 48 -8.92 -11.42 1.97
N VAL A 49 -8.97 -10.60 3.03
CA VAL A 49 -7.80 -10.21 3.83
C VAL A 49 -8.06 -10.56 5.29
N HIS A 50 -7.12 -11.24 5.94
CA HIS A 50 -7.26 -11.61 7.35
C HIS A 50 -6.54 -10.63 8.26
N MET A 51 -7.09 -10.34 9.44
CA MET A 51 -6.39 -9.60 10.49
C MET A 51 -5.53 -10.53 11.33
N LEU A 52 -4.39 -10.04 11.80
CA LEU A 52 -3.54 -10.76 12.74
C LEU A 52 -4.01 -10.58 14.19
N PRO A 53 -3.81 -11.56 15.09
CA PRO A 53 -4.19 -11.45 16.49
C PRO A 53 -3.60 -10.23 17.22
N GLN A 54 -2.38 -9.83 16.84
CA GLN A 54 -1.67 -8.66 17.38
C GLN A 54 -2.14 -7.32 16.78
N GLY A 55 -3.08 -7.33 15.84
CA GLY A 55 -3.56 -6.14 15.12
C GLY A 55 -2.88 -5.95 13.76
N GLY A 56 -3.62 -5.29 12.85
CA GLY A 56 -3.21 -5.04 11.47
C GLY A 56 -3.54 -6.18 10.48
N PRO A 57 -3.64 -5.87 9.18
CA PRO A 57 -3.92 -6.86 8.16
C PRO A 57 -2.71 -7.80 7.97
N ASN A 58 -2.99 -9.06 7.65
CA ASN A 58 -2.01 -10.09 7.36
C ASN A 58 -1.40 -9.88 5.97
N ILE A 59 -0.65 -8.78 5.81
CA ILE A 59 0.10 -8.45 4.59
C ILE A 59 1.60 -8.75 4.73
N GLY A 60 2.15 -9.51 3.79
CA GLY A 60 3.57 -9.86 3.77
C GLY A 60 4.49 -8.63 3.66
N ARG A 61 5.79 -8.83 3.92
CA ARG A 61 6.81 -7.78 3.69
C ARG A 61 6.95 -7.40 2.22
N ASP A 62 6.43 -8.23 1.32
CA ASP A 62 6.31 -7.98 -0.11
C ASP A 62 5.04 -7.19 -0.47
N GLY A 63 4.22 -6.81 0.52
CA GLY A 63 3.00 -6.04 0.34
C GLY A 63 1.78 -6.86 -0.06
N MET A 64 1.88 -8.20 -0.14
CA MET A 64 0.79 -9.05 -0.63
C MET A 64 -0.04 -9.68 0.49
N ALA A 65 -1.36 -9.77 0.26
CA ALA A 65 -2.25 -10.61 1.06
C ALA A 65 -2.08 -12.09 0.64
N PRO A 66 -1.76 -13.01 1.57
CA PRO A 66 -1.51 -14.41 1.27
C PRO A 66 -2.66 -15.08 0.52
N GLY A 67 -2.33 -15.86 -0.52
CA GLY A 67 -3.32 -16.60 -1.31
C GLY A 67 -4.14 -15.76 -2.28
N THR A 68 -3.89 -14.44 -2.37
CA THR A 68 -4.65 -13.53 -3.25
C THR A 68 -3.77 -12.92 -4.34
N HIS A 69 -4.37 -12.00 -5.12
CA HIS A 69 -3.67 -11.08 -6.03
C HIS A 69 -3.76 -9.62 -5.55
N ILE A 70 -4.06 -9.41 -4.27
CA ILE A 70 -4.24 -8.09 -3.69
C ILE A 70 -2.94 -7.68 -3.00
N ALA A 71 -2.49 -6.47 -3.30
CA ALA A 71 -1.47 -5.78 -2.52
C ALA A 71 -2.10 -4.68 -1.68
N VAL A 72 -1.61 -4.50 -0.45
CA VAL A 72 -2.00 -3.42 0.45
C VAL A 72 -0.72 -2.73 0.91
N ILE A 73 -0.62 -1.42 0.66
CA ILE A 73 0.58 -0.60 0.85
C ILE A 73 0.19 0.67 1.58
N GLY A 74 1.16 1.33 2.22
CA GLY A 74 0.95 2.57 2.94
C GLY A 74 0.52 2.37 4.39
N ARG A 75 -0.24 3.32 4.92
CA ARG A 75 -0.59 3.39 6.35
C ARG A 75 -1.46 2.25 6.84
N ASP A 76 -2.26 1.66 5.96
CA ASP A 76 -3.11 0.51 6.25
C ASP A 76 -2.34 -0.69 6.81
N VAL A 77 -1.08 -0.84 6.41
CA VAL A 77 -0.22 -1.95 6.85
C VAL A 77 0.80 -1.57 7.90
N GLU A 78 0.89 -0.29 8.29
CA GLU A 78 1.88 0.19 9.27
C GLU A 78 1.87 -0.54 10.63
N PRO A 79 0.73 -1.03 11.17
CA PRO A 79 0.74 -1.84 12.38
C PRO A 79 1.58 -3.12 12.25
N ARG A 80 1.89 -3.55 11.01
CA ARG A 80 2.69 -4.73 10.70
C ARG A 80 4.00 -4.41 9.97
N VAL A 81 3.94 -3.57 8.94
CA VAL A 81 5.07 -3.24 8.06
C VAL A 81 5.28 -1.74 8.04
N ILE A 82 6.21 -1.30 8.87
CA ILE A 82 6.58 0.11 8.97
C ILE A 82 7.33 0.54 7.71
N GLY A 83 7.00 1.72 7.19
CA GLY A 83 7.75 2.38 6.13
C GLY A 83 7.16 2.25 4.73
N HIS A 84 6.14 1.40 4.52
CA HIS A 84 5.40 1.32 3.25
C HIS A 84 4.70 2.63 2.84
N ASP A 85 4.59 3.60 3.76
CA ASP A 85 4.02 4.94 3.53
C ASP A 85 5.07 6.01 3.16
N THR A 86 6.33 5.63 2.98
CA THR A 86 7.36 6.63 2.67
C THR A 86 7.23 7.12 1.21
N LEU A 87 7.27 8.45 1.00
CA LEU A 87 7.19 9.11 -0.31
C LEU A 87 8.30 8.74 -1.32
N ASN A 88 9.27 7.91 -0.92
CA ASN A 88 10.36 7.49 -1.79
C ASN A 88 10.01 6.20 -2.56
N ARG A 89 9.57 6.35 -3.81
CA ARG A 89 9.24 5.22 -4.70
C ARG A 89 10.41 4.30 -5.02
N ALA A 90 11.66 4.77 -4.92
CA ALA A 90 12.84 3.93 -5.13
C ALA A 90 13.13 2.97 -3.97
N MET A 91 12.46 3.17 -2.82
CA MET A 91 12.57 2.30 -1.65
C MET A 91 11.51 1.18 -1.61
N HIS A 92 10.49 1.24 -2.48
CA HIS A 92 9.36 0.31 -2.46
C HIS A 92 9.42 -0.70 -3.60
N LYS A 93 9.94 -1.89 -3.31
CA LYS A 93 10.00 -3.01 -4.26
C LYS A 93 8.68 -3.77 -4.37
N GLU A 94 7.77 -3.54 -3.43
CA GLU A 94 6.53 -4.29 -3.21
C GLU A 94 5.59 -4.16 -4.42
N ILE A 95 5.43 -2.95 -4.96
CA ILE A 95 4.57 -2.71 -6.14
C ILE A 95 5.13 -3.44 -7.39
N PRO A 96 6.43 -3.28 -7.75
CA PRO A 96 7.02 -4.10 -8.81
C PRO A 96 6.90 -5.61 -8.55
N THR A 97 7.19 -6.08 -7.33
CA THR A 97 7.11 -7.50 -6.97
C THR A 97 5.69 -8.06 -7.09
N TRP A 98 4.69 -7.30 -6.67
CA TRP A 98 3.28 -7.66 -6.85
C TRP A 98 2.94 -7.76 -8.34
N ALA A 99 3.32 -6.77 -9.15
CA ALA A 99 3.03 -6.76 -10.59
C ALA A 99 3.65 -7.98 -11.29
N PHE A 100 4.91 -8.30 -10.99
CA PHE A 100 5.56 -9.51 -11.51
C PHE A 100 4.87 -10.79 -11.05
N THR A 101 4.41 -10.84 -9.79
CA THR A 101 3.72 -12.02 -9.25
C THR A 101 2.40 -12.27 -9.96
N VAL A 102 1.59 -11.23 -10.15
CA VAL A 102 0.31 -11.32 -10.88
C VAL A 102 0.56 -11.73 -12.33
N PHE A 103 1.56 -11.12 -12.98
CA PHE A 103 1.90 -11.43 -14.37
C PHE A 103 2.36 -12.88 -14.54
N ASN A 104 3.29 -13.36 -13.71
CA ASN A 104 3.79 -14.73 -13.79
C ASN A 104 2.69 -15.77 -13.57
N ARG A 105 1.80 -15.54 -12.59
CA ARG A 105 0.65 -16.44 -12.37
C ARG A 105 -0.31 -16.48 -13.56
N ALA A 106 -0.52 -15.34 -14.24
CA ALA A 106 -1.33 -15.31 -15.43
C ALA A 106 -0.69 -16.12 -16.58
N LEU A 107 0.63 -16.05 -16.74
CA LEU A 107 1.37 -16.87 -17.70
C LEU A 107 1.27 -18.36 -17.38
N ASP A 108 1.44 -18.74 -16.10
CA ASP A 108 1.34 -20.13 -15.66
C ASP A 108 -0.06 -20.70 -15.94
N ALA A 109 -1.12 -19.96 -15.60
CA ALA A 109 -2.50 -20.37 -15.88
C ALA A 109 -2.79 -20.54 -17.39
N GLN A 110 -2.21 -19.69 -18.24
CA GLN A 110 -2.31 -19.84 -19.70
C GLN A 110 -1.57 -21.08 -20.21
N ALA A 111 -0.40 -21.39 -19.65
CA ALA A 111 0.38 -22.56 -20.00
C ALA A 111 -0.35 -23.87 -19.62
N GLU A 112 -0.94 -23.92 -18.42
CA GLU A 112 -1.75 -25.05 -17.96
C GLU A 112 -2.97 -25.28 -18.87
N THR A 113 -3.70 -24.22 -19.20
CA THR A 113 -4.84 -24.27 -20.11
C THR A 113 -4.45 -24.79 -21.49
N SER A 114 -3.31 -24.31 -22.02
CA SER A 114 -2.78 -24.72 -23.33
C SER A 114 -2.32 -26.17 -23.37
N ASN A 115 -1.75 -26.68 -22.28
CA ASN A 115 -1.34 -28.08 -22.18
C ASN A 115 -2.53 -29.03 -22.02
N ASN A 116 -3.57 -28.63 -21.26
CA ASN A 116 -4.79 -29.44 -21.12
C ASN A 116 -5.57 -29.56 -22.44
N GLY A 117 -5.55 -28.52 -23.28
CA GLY A 117 -6.17 -28.56 -24.61
C GLY A 117 -5.49 -29.53 -25.58
N ARG A 118 -4.18 -29.77 -25.46
CA ARG A 118 -3.43 -30.68 -26.35
C ARG A 118 -3.58 -32.17 -26.00
N HIS A 119 -4.07 -32.51 -24.82
CA HIS A 119 -4.26 -33.91 -24.40
C HIS A 119 -5.61 -34.49 -24.84
N HIS A 120 -6.47 -33.67 -25.46
CA HIS A 120 -7.81 -34.07 -25.93
C HIS A 120 -7.90 -34.22 -27.46
N ASP A 121 -6.79 -34.07 -28.19
CA ASP A 121 -6.69 -34.25 -29.64
C ASP A 121 -5.94 -35.54 -30.02
#